data_AF-A0A842U9H4-F1
#
_entry.id   AF-A0A842U9H4-F1
#
_cell.length_a   1.000
_cell.length_b   1.000
_cell.length_c   1.000
_cell.angle_alpha   90.00
_cell.angle_beta   90.00
_cell.angle_gamma   90.00
#
_symmetry.space_group_name_H-M   'P 1'
#
loop_
_entity.id
_entity.type
_entity.pdbx_description
1 polymer ?
#
loop_
_entity_poly.entity_id
_entity_poly.type
_entity_poly.pdbx_seq_one_letter_code
_entity_poly.pdbx_strand_id
1 'polypeptide(L)'
;LEVYLENEDIFRWENLNPKDFIPYIQVEPKCISFEGLAGYHIEENNILLKMEKELSKKDFTKRLNELSAFILNTHAYIGKGIPLPIYTFIEEIGRNPILIPKSFEIIKRGQEMGLVYMIRLGYNGHCPFLKNRSCSIHEIKPKACSQFPLDEDGNFREDENIIKICKSLKNLHENKKRKKGN
;
A
#
# COMPACT_ATOMS: atom_id res chain seq x y z
N LEU A 1 1.81 -7.38 6.35
CA LEU A 1 0.76 -7.23 5.33
C LEU A 1 0.88 -5.80 4.80
N GLU A 2 1.14 -5.63 3.51
CA GLU A 2 1.06 -4.32 2.86
C GLU A 2 -0.27 -4.32 2.10
N VAL A 3 -1.07 -3.26 2.18
CA VAL A 3 -2.34 -3.17 1.46
C VAL A 3 -2.25 -2.00 0.50
N TYR A 4 -1.96 -2.32 -0.76
CA TYR A 4 -1.91 -1.35 -1.84
C TYR A 4 -3.32 -0.95 -2.26
N LEU A 5 -3.48 0.31 -2.63
CA LEU A 5 -4.76 0.88 -3.03
C LEU A 5 -4.85 0.94 -4.57
N GLU A 6 -5.88 0.32 -5.12
CA GLU A 6 -6.25 0.47 -6.53
C GLU A 6 -7.15 1.70 -6.74
N ASN A 7 -7.27 2.17 -7.99
CA ASN A 7 -8.12 3.32 -8.34
C ASN A 7 -9.58 3.13 -7.89
N GLU A 8 -10.08 1.90 -7.99
CA GLU A 8 -11.43 1.50 -7.57
C GLU A 8 -11.62 1.60 -6.06
N ASP A 9 -10.55 1.40 -5.27
CA ASP A 9 -10.60 1.56 -3.82
C ASP A 9 -10.71 3.04 -3.44
N ILE A 10 -9.92 3.88 -4.10
CA ILE A 10 -9.92 5.34 -3.93
C ILE A 10 -11.30 5.92 -4.29
N PHE A 11 -11.86 5.50 -5.43
CA PHE A 11 -13.19 5.94 -5.87
C PHE A 11 -14.29 5.59 -4.86
N ARG A 12 -14.26 4.37 -4.31
CA ARG A 12 -15.25 3.93 -3.31
C ARG A 12 -15.14 4.75 -2.02
N TRP A 13 -13.93 5.01 -1.55
CA TRP A 13 -13.70 5.70 -0.29
C TRP A 13 -14.01 7.20 -0.36
N GLU A 14 -13.72 7.84 -1.50
CA GLU A 14 -14.04 9.25 -1.73
C GLU A 14 -15.56 9.52 -1.65
N ASN A 15 -16.40 8.56 -2.04
CA ASN A 15 -17.85 8.74 -2.06
C ASN A 15 -18.55 8.53 -0.69
N LEU A 16 -17.84 8.08 0.35
CA LEU A 16 -18.45 7.72 1.64
C LEU A 16 -18.17 8.75 2.74
N ASN A 17 -16.91 8.91 3.11
CA ASN A 17 -16.47 9.99 4.00
C ASN A 17 -14.96 10.22 3.83
N PRO A 18 -14.56 11.13 2.93
CA PRO A 18 -13.16 11.32 2.55
C PRO A 18 -12.19 11.54 3.73
N LYS A 19 -12.62 12.23 4.77
CA LYS A 19 -11.70 12.69 5.83
C LYS A 19 -11.28 11.56 6.76
N ASP A 20 -12.06 10.49 6.86
CA ASP A 20 -11.83 9.43 7.83
C ASP A 20 -10.74 8.44 7.38
N PHE A 21 -10.44 8.37 6.08
CA PHE A 21 -9.51 7.38 5.52
C PHE A 21 -8.11 7.92 5.26
N ILE A 22 -8.00 9.19 4.84
CA ILE A 22 -6.75 9.84 4.45
C ILE A 22 -5.62 9.66 5.48
N PRO A 23 -5.83 9.80 6.81
CA PRO A 23 -4.76 9.64 7.81
C PRO A 23 -4.13 8.23 7.87
N TYR A 24 -4.76 7.26 7.22
CA TYR A 24 -4.29 5.88 7.13
C TYR A 24 -3.62 5.56 5.80
N ILE A 25 -3.55 6.51 4.86
CA ILE A 25 -2.95 6.31 3.54
C ILE A 25 -1.56 6.94 3.53
N GLN A 26 -0.58 6.26 2.93
CA GLN A 26 0.76 6.79 2.73
C GLN A 26 1.31 6.40 1.36
N VAL A 27 2.29 7.15 0.87
CA VAL A 27 3.13 6.73 -0.26
C VAL A 27 3.95 5.50 0.15
N GLU A 28 4.01 4.48 -0.71
CA GLU A 28 4.90 3.32 -0.53
C GLU A 28 6.36 3.78 -0.65
N PRO A 29 7.19 3.72 0.41
CA PRO A 29 8.55 4.22 0.36
C PRO A 29 9.43 3.56 -0.71
N LYS A 30 9.22 2.27 -1.01
CA LYS A 30 9.93 1.53 -2.07
C LYS A 30 9.66 2.10 -3.47
N CYS A 31 8.49 2.71 -3.71
CA CYS A 31 8.18 3.24 -5.04
C CYS A 31 8.97 4.50 -5.37
N ILE A 32 9.52 5.19 -4.36
CA ILE A 32 10.31 6.42 -4.47
C ILE A 32 11.78 6.23 -4.03
N SER A 33 12.31 5.00 -4.07
CA SER A 33 13.67 4.66 -3.64
C SER A 33 14.61 4.48 -4.83
N PHE A 34 15.84 5.03 -4.75
CA PHE A 34 16.89 4.78 -5.76
C PHE A 34 17.39 3.34 -5.75
N GLU A 35 17.46 2.74 -4.57
CA GLU A 35 17.88 1.36 -4.40
C GLU A 35 16.64 0.48 -4.20
N GLY A 36 16.42 -0.44 -5.14
CA GLY A 36 15.68 -1.66 -4.84
C GLY A 36 16.55 -2.47 -3.87
N LEU A 37 16.09 -2.67 -2.65
CA LEU A 37 16.84 -3.39 -1.61
C LEU A 37 17.40 -4.71 -2.17
N ALA A 38 18.72 -4.89 -2.01
CA ALA A 38 19.46 -6.11 -2.28
C ALA A 38 18.66 -7.38 -1.92
N GLY A 39 18.13 -8.05 -2.95
CA GLY A 39 17.47 -9.35 -2.82
C GLY A 39 15.93 -9.33 -2.71
N TYR A 40 15.27 -8.17 -2.72
CA TYR A 40 13.82 -8.09 -2.90
C TYR A 40 13.53 -7.56 -4.32
N HIS A 41 12.85 -8.36 -5.14
CA HIS A 41 12.40 -7.95 -6.47
C HIS A 41 11.38 -6.80 -6.35
N ILE A 42 11.86 -5.55 -6.43
CA ILE A 42 11.04 -4.31 -6.44
C ILE A 42 10.96 -3.78 -7.88
N GLU A 43 10.92 -4.67 -8.89
CA GLU A 43 10.95 -4.22 -10.28
C GLU A 43 9.60 -3.67 -10.74
N GLU A 44 8.49 -4.24 -10.26
CA GLU A 44 7.18 -3.92 -10.84
C GLU A 44 6.63 -2.56 -10.40
N ASN A 45 7.07 -2.01 -9.27
CA ASN A 45 6.48 -0.82 -8.65
C ASN A 45 7.46 0.34 -8.37
N ASN A 46 8.73 0.22 -8.75
CA ASN A 46 9.69 1.33 -8.59
C ASN A 46 9.55 2.32 -9.75
N ILE A 47 9.10 3.55 -9.45
CA ILE A 47 8.88 4.57 -10.47
C ILE A 47 10.21 5.04 -11.10
N LEU A 48 11.29 5.08 -10.33
CA LEU A 48 12.58 5.58 -10.79
C LEU A 48 13.18 4.64 -11.83
N LEU A 49 13.10 3.33 -11.58
CA LEU A 49 13.54 2.31 -12.54
C LEU A 49 12.73 2.35 -13.84
N LYS A 50 11.42 2.59 -13.77
CA LYS A 50 10.56 2.77 -14.96
C LYS A 50 10.97 4.02 -15.74
N MET A 51 11.07 5.16 -15.05
CA MET A 51 11.46 6.43 -15.64
C MET A 51 12.83 6.38 -16.29
N GLU A 52 13.82 5.74 -15.66
CA GLU A 52 15.19 5.63 -16.18
C GLU A 52 15.24 4.80 -17.48
N LYS A 53 14.38 3.79 -17.62
CA LYS A 53 14.27 2.98 -18.83
C LYS A 53 13.56 3.70 -19.98
N GLU A 54 12.59 4.55 -19.67
CA GLU A 54 11.68 5.14 -20.67
C GLU A 54 12.10 6.55 -21.13
N LEU A 55 12.86 7.28 -20.32
CA LEU A 55 13.12 8.70 -20.53
C LEU A 55 14.58 8.99 -20.91
N SER A 56 14.79 10.07 -21.66
CA SER A 56 16.12 10.64 -21.82
C SER A 56 16.65 11.12 -20.46
N LYS A 57 17.98 11.22 -20.28
CA LYS A 57 18.57 11.73 -19.02
C LYS A 57 18.02 13.11 -18.62
N LYS A 58 17.78 13.99 -19.60
CA LYS A 58 17.22 15.33 -19.38
C LYS A 58 15.77 15.25 -18.90
N ASP A 59 14.96 14.41 -19.54
CA ASP A 59 13.54 14.26 -19.19
C ASP A 59 13.36 13.52 -17.87
N PHE A 60 14.22 12.53 -17.58
CA PHE A 60 14.31 11.86 -16.29
C PHE A 60 14.52 12.87 -15.16
N THR A 61 15.55 13.73 -15.29
CA THR A 61 15.86 14.76 -14.27
C THR A 61 14.68 15.72 -14.08
N LYS A 62 14.07 16.17 -15.19
CA LYS A 62 12.90 17.05 -15.13
C LYS A 62 11.75 16.39 -14.39
N ARG A 63 11.42 15.14 -14.73
CA ARG A 63 10.32 14.39 -14.13
C ARG A 63 10.57 14.07 -12.65
N LEU A 64 11.82 13.78 -12.29
CA LEU A 64 12.23 13.57 -10.90
C LEU A 64 11.99 14.82 -10.04
N ASN A 65 12.34 15.99 -10.58
CA ASN A 65 12.10 17.27 -9.91
C ASN A 65 10.60 17.59 -9.78
N GLU A 66 9.81 17.32 -10.82
CA GLU A 66 8.35 17.46 -10.78
C GLU A 66 7.73 16.55 -9.70
N LEU A 67 8.20 15.30 -9.59
CA LEU A 67 7.72 14.35 -8.60
C LEU A 67 8.12 14.75 -7.18
N SER A 68 9.38 15.20 -6.98
CA SER A 68 9.85 15.74 -5.70
C SER A 68 8.97 16.91 -5.24
N ALA A 69 8.80 17.90 -6.14
CA ALA A 69 8.01 19.09 -5.86
C ALA A 69 6.54 18.75 -5.59
N PHE A 70 5.96 17.78 -6.31
CA PHE A 70 4.61 17.29 -6.04
C PHE A 70 4.52 16.76 -4.60
N ILE A 71 5.36 15.78 -4.25
CA ILE A 71 5.35 15.14 -2.92
C ILE A 71 5.52 16.17 -1.81
N LEU A 72 6.53 17.03 -1.91
CA LEU A 72 6.84 18.03 -0.88
C LEU A 72 5.70 19.04 -0.66
N ASN A 73 4.95 19.37 -1.72
CA ASN A 73 3.85 20.34 -1.62
C ASN A 73 2.52 19.72 -1.24
N THR A 74 2.28 18.45 -1.60
CA THR A 74 0.95 17.82 -1.47
C THR A 74 0.85 16.77 -0.38
N HIS A 75 1.97 16.36 0.22
CA HIS A 75 1.98 15.35 1.28
C HIS A 75 2.45 15.95 2.60
N ALA A 76 1.84 15.49 3.70
CA ALA A 76 2.32 15.76 5.05
C ALA A 76 3.39 14.74 5.42
N TYR A 77 4.58 15.23 5.76
CA TYR A 77 5.63 14.42 6.39
C TYR A 77 5.34 14.32 7.89
N ILE A 78 5.17 13.09 8.39
CA ILE A 78 4.85 12.86 9.81
C ILE A 78 5.93 12.07 10.56
N GLY A 79 7.08 11.83 9.91
CA GLY A 79 8.22 11.15 10.50
C GLY A 79 8.68 9.93 9.70
N LYS A 80 9.34 9.01 10.40
CA LYS A 80 10.00 7.83 9.81
C LYS A 80 9.31 6.56 10.30
N GLY A 81 9.19 5.58 9.41
CA GLY A 81 8.72 4.24 9.76
C GLY A 81 9.80 3.44 10.50
N ILE A 82 9.59 2.12 10.57
CA ILE A 82 10.58 1.16 11.06
C ILE A 82 11.91 1.39 10.31
N PRO A 83 13.07 1.37 10.96
CA PRO A 83 14.36 1.60 10.30
C PRO A 83 14.63 0.50 9.27
N LEU A 84 14.23 0.76 8.03
CA LEU A 84 14.55 -0.01 6.85
C LEU A 84 15.60 0.78 6.05
N PRO A 85 16.52 0.12 5.32
CA PRO A 85 17.52 0.79 4.49
C PRO A 85 16.91 1.32 3.17
N ILE A 86 15.75 1.98 3.24
CA ILE A 86 15.07 2.58 2.09
C ILE A 86 15.43 4.07 2.06
N TYR A 87 16.12 4.49 0.99
CA TYR A 87 16.54 5.87 0.77
C TYR A 87 15.72 6.46 -0.36
N THR A 88 14.91 7.47 -0.04
CA THR A 88 14.14 8.15 -1.06
C THR A 88 15.02 9.05 -1.91
N PHE A 89 14.61 9.32 -3.15
CA PHE A 89 15.29 10.30 -3.98
C PHE A 89 15.19 11.75 -3.49
N ILE A 90 14.33 12.00 -2.49
CA ILE A 90 14.13 13.29 -1.84
C ILE A 90 15.08 13.38 -0.63
N GLU A 91 16.17 14.14 -0.77
CA GLU A 91 17.26 14.19 0.21
C GLU A 91 16.80 14.72 1.58
N GLU A 92 15.91 15.70 1.59
CA GLU A 92 15.47 16.41 2.81
C GLU A 92 14.63 15.53 3.75
N ILE A 93 14.01 14.48 3.21
CA ILE A 93 13.08 13.61 3.92
C ILE A 93 13.80 12.44 4.62
N GLY A 94 14.90 11.96 4.01
CA GLY A 94 15.74 10.90 4.54
C GLY A 94 15.16 9.48 4.35
N ARG A 95 15.37 8.60 5.35
CA ARG A 95 15.09 7.16 5.24
C ARG A 95 13.67 6.78 5.66
N ASN A 96 13.09 5.85 4.91
CA ASN A 96 11.77 5.24 5.14
C ASN A 96 10.69 6.22 5.64
N PRO A 97 10.37 7.26 4.86
CA PRO A 97 9.48 8.30 5.34
C PRO A 97 8.01 7.89 5.33
N ILE A 98 7.25 8.54 6.20
CA ILE A 98 5.79 8.44 6.21
C ILE A 98 5.22 9.73 5.61
N LEU A 99 4.69 9.61 4.39
CA LEU A 99 4.15 10.71 3.58
C LEU A 99 2.66 10.50 3.35
N ILE A 100 1.83 11.30 4.03
CA ILE A 100 0.36 11.22 3.97
C ILE A 100 -0.16 12.22 2.93
N PRO A 101 -0.95 11.81 1.91
CA PRO A 101 -1.55 12.75 0.96
C PRO A 101 -2.55 13.67 1.65
N LYS A 102 -2.67 14.94 1.24
CA LYS A 102 -3.65 15.86 1.87
C LYS A 102 -5.11 15.61 1.44
N SER A 103 -5.34 14.89 0.34
CA SER A 103 -6.69 14.62 -0.20
C SER A 103 -6.70 13.40 -1.15
N PHE A 104 -7.90 12.93 -1.51
CA PHE A 104 -8.07 11.88 -2.53
C PHE A 104 -7.70 12.34 -3.93
N GLU A 105 -7.90 13.62 -4.25
CA GLU A 105 -7.44 14.22 -5.52
C GLU A 105 -5.92 14.10 -5.66
N ILE A 106 -5.18 14.33 -4.56
CA ILE A 106 -3.72 14.15 -4.53
C ILE A 106 -3.32 12.69 -4.71
N ILE A 107 -4.11 11.74 -4.19
CA ILE A 107 -3.87 10.31 -4.42
C ILE A 107 -4.00 10.00 -5.91
N LYS A 108 -5.11 10.38 -6.54
CA LYS A 108 -5.36 10.14 -7.97
C LYS A 108 -4.25 10.73 -8.83
N ARG A 109 -3.93 12.01 -8.63
CA ARG A 109 -2.84 12.68 -9.35
C ARG A 109 -1.48 12.02 -9.10
N GLY A 110 -1.24 11.55 -7.88
CA GLY A 110 -0.03 10.80 -7.56
C GLY A 110 0.06 9.47 -8.31
N GLN A 111 -1.05 8.74 -8.44
CA GLN A 111 -1.13 7.49 -9.19
C GLN A 111 -0.89 7.72 -10.69
N GLU A 112 -1.46 8.79 -11.27
CA GLU A 112 -1.15 9.23 -12.65
C GLU A 112 0.33 9.59 -12.82
N MET A 113 0.96 10.09 -11.75
CA MET A 113 2.39 10.34 -11.73
C MET A 113 3.23 9.09 -11.52
N GLY A 114 2.63 7.92 -11.21
CA GLY A 114 3.29 6.64 -10.99
C GLY A 114 3.58 6.30 -9.53
N LEU A 115 3.09 7.10 -8.57
CA LEU A 115 3.20 6.79 -7.14
C LEU A 115 2.27 5.64 -6.75
N VAL A 116 2.78 4.79 -5.86
CA VAL A 116 1.99 3.73 -5.24
C VAL A 116 1.57 4.19 -3.84
N TYR A 117 0.29 4.01 -3.53
CA TYR A 117 -0.27 4.31 -2.22
C TYR A 117 -0.67 3.03 -1.49
N MET A 118 -0.48 3.04 -0.18
CA MET A 118 -0.78 1.90 0.69
C MET A 118 -1.48 2.36 1.96
N ILE A 119 -2.14 1.43 2.65
CA ILE A 119 -2.61 1.64 4.02
C ILE A 119 -1.44 1.50 4.98
N ARG A 120 -1.19 2.55 5.76
CA ARG A 120 -0.25 2.54 6.88
C ARG A 120 -0.77 1.61 7.98
N LEU A 121 -0.10 0.47 8.14
CA LEU A 121 -0.34 -0.43 9.26
C LEU A 121 0.50 0.00 10.48
N GLY A 122 0.06 -0.39 11.68
CA GLY A 122 0.86 -0.23 12.90
C GLY A 122 2.11 -1.12 12.90
N TYR A 123 3.02 -0.87 13.84
CA TYR A 123 4.33 -1.55 13.96
C TYR A 123 4.27 -3.09 13.91
N ASN A 124 3.22 -3.70 14.46
CA ASN A 124 3.01 -5.16 14.45
C ASN A 124 2.13 -5.65 13.28
N GLY A 125 1.99 -4.87 12.21
CA GLY A 125 1.02 -5.15 11.15
C GLY A 125 -0.43 -4.98 11.58
N HIS A 126 -0.68 -4.22 12.65
CA HIS A 126 -2.03 -3.96 13.15
C HIS A 126 -2.80 -3.14 12.12
N CYS A 127 -3.96 -3.66 11.68
CA CYS A 127 -4.85 -2.97 10.76
C CYS A 127 -5.61 -1.86 11.49
N PRO A 128 -5.52 -0.59 11.05
CA PRO A 128 -6.21 0.54 11.69
C PRO A 128 -7.74 0.42 11.64
N PHE A 129 -8.26 -0.41 10.73
CA PHE A 129 -9.69 -0.66 10.56
C PHE A 129 -10.18 -1.91 11.32
N LEU A 130 -9.34 -2.58 12.10
CA LEU A 130 -9.77 -3.71 12.92
C LEU A 130 -10.28 -3.21 14.28
N LYS A 131 -11.60 -3.19 14.47
CA LYS A 131 -12.27 -2.75 15.72
C LYS A 131 -13.11 -3.91 16.26
N ASN A 132 -13.01 -4.25 17.55
CA ASN A 132 -13.79 -5.33 18.17
C ASN A 132 -13.76 -6.67 17.40
N ARG A 133 -12.59 -7.05 16.85
CA ARG A 133 -12.39 -8.25 16.01
C ARG A 133 -13.16 -8.26 14.68
N SER A 134 -13.75 -7.14 14.27
CA SER A 134 -14.37 -6.97 12.95
C SER A 134 -13.70 -5.84 12.17
N CYS A 135 -13.78 -5.93 10.84
CA CYS A 135 -13.28 -4.89 9.95
C CYS A 135 -14.31 -3.77 9.86
N SER A 136 -13.99 -2.56 10.33
CA SER A 136 -14.90 -1.42 10.33
C SER A 136 -15.24 -0.90 8.94
N ILE A 137 -14.50 -1.33 7.91
CA ILE A 137 -14.69 -0.99 6.50
C ILE A 137 -15.17 -2.21 5.70
N HIS A 138 -15.84 -3.18 6.34
CA HIS A 138 -16.09 -4.49 5.74
C HIS A 138 -16.73 -4.44 4.34
N GLU A 139 -17.71 -3.56 4.15
CA GLU A 139 -18.47 -3.42 2.91
C GLU A 139 -17.66 -2.76 1.78
N ILE A 140 -16.63 -2.01 2.14
CA ILE A 140 -15.81 -1.17 1.24
C ILE A 140 -14.32 -1.48 1.38
N LYS A 141 -14.00 -2.74 1.68
CA LYS A 141 -12.61 -3.19 1.80
C LYS A 141 -11.85 -2.93 0.50
N PRO A 142 -10.58 -2.53 0.59
CA PRO A 142 -9.69 -2.54 -0.57
C PRO A 142 -9.68 -3.92 -1.20
N LYS A 143 -9.46 -4.00 -2.51
CA LYS A 143 -9.49 -5.28 -3.23
C LYS A 143 -8.55 -6.31 -2.62
N ALA A 144 -7.32 -5.93 -2.27
CA ALA A 144 -6.36 -6.80 -1.58
C ALA A 144 -6.88 -7.34 -0.23
N CYS A 145 -7.69 -6.54 0.49
CA CYS A 145 -8.34 -6.99 1.73
C CYS A 145 -9.57 -7.86 1.50
N SER A 146 -10.24 -7.71 0.35
CA SER A 146 -11.44 -8.49 -0.01
C SER A 146 -11.11 -9.94 -0.34
N GLN A 147 -9.90 -10.18 -0.86
CA GLN A 147 -9.40 -11.50 -1.20
C GLN A 147 -8.90 -12.28 0.03
N PHE A 148 -8.58 -11.60 1.13
CA PHE A 148 -8.11 -12.27 2.35
C PHE A 148 -9.13 -13.31 2.87
N PRO A 149 -8.70 -14.54 3.26
CA PRO A 149 -7.31 -14.98 3.44
C PRO A 149 -6.68 -15.65 2.21
N LEU A 150 -7.26 -15.47 1.03
CA LEU A 150 -6.81 -16.09 -0.20
C LEU A 150 -5.70 -15.27 -0.88
N ASP A 151 -4.89 -15.94 -1.70
CA ASP A 151 -3.95 -15.34 -2.65
C ASP A 151 -4.64 -15.05 -3.99
N GLU A 152 -3.85 -14.61 -4.98
CA GLU A 152 -4.33 -14.24 -6.32
C GLU A 152 -4.92 -15.44 -7.09
N ASP A 153 -4.47 -16.65 -6.79
CA ASP A 153 -4.96 -17.91 -7.37
C ASP A 153 -6.17 -18.48 -6.61
N GLY A 154 -6.61 -17.81 -5.54
CA GLY A 154 -7.73 -18.25 -4.71
C GLY A 154 -7.38 -19.35 -3.70
N ASN A 155 -6.09 -19.63 -3.47
CA ASN A 155 -5.61 -20.56 -2.45
C ASN A 155 -5.44 -19.84 -1.11
N PHE A 156 -5.49 -20.59 0.00
CA PHE A 156 -5.21 -19.99 1.32
C PHE A 156 -3.74 -19.59 1.42
N ARG A 157 -3.48 -18.36 1.86
CA ARG A 157 -2.13 -17.87 2.10
C ARG A 157 -1.40 -18.68 3.17
N GLU A 158 -0.12 -18.95 2.93
CA GLU A 158 0.76 -19.76 3.79
C GLU A 158 1.80 -18.95 4.58
N ASP A 159 1.66 -17.62 4.62
CA ASP A 159 2.57 -16.76 5.39
C ASP A 159 2.53 -17.13 6.89
N GLU A 160 3.66 -17.22 7.60
CA GLU A 160 3.70 -17.72 9.00
C GLU A 160 2.74 -17.01 9.97
N ASN A 161 2.56 -15.69 9.80
CA ASN A 161 1.62 -14.88 10.59
C ASN A 161 0.15 -15.09 10.21
N ILE A 162 -0.10 -15.61 9.00
CA ILE A 162 -1.42 -15.83 8.41
C ILE A 162 -1.85 -17.30 8.55
N ILE A 163 -0.91 -18.26 8.61
CA ILE A 163 -1.16 -19.69 8.79
C ILE A 163 -2.10 -19.96 9.98
N LYS A 164 -1.92 -19.27 11.11
CA LYS A 164 -2.78 -19.48 12.30
C LYS A 164 -4.24 -19.10 12.03
N ILE A 165 -4.47 -17.99 11.33
CA ILE A 165 -5.80 -17.50 10.94
C ILE A 165 -6.38 -18.41 9.84
N CYS A 166 -5.58 -18.74 8.82
CA CYS A 166 -5.96 -19.63 7.73
C CYS A 166 -6.32 -21.04 8.20
N LYS A 167 -5.56 -21.65 9.11
CA LYS A 167 -5.85 -22.97 9.67
C LYS A 167 -7.21 -22.99 10.37
N SER A 168 -7.51 -21.98 11.18
CA SER A 168 -8.81 -21.85 11.84
C SER A 168 -9.95 -21.68 10.83
N LEU A 169 -9.77 -20.86 9.79
CA LEU A 169 -10.79 -20.63 8.75
C LEU A 169 -10.99 -21.83 7.81
N LYS A 170 -9.91 -22.51 7.42
CA LYS A 170 -9.93 -23.74 6.61
C LYS A 170 -10.72 -24.84 7.32
N ASN A 171 -10.44 -25.07 8.60
CA ASN A 171 -11.20 -26.03 9.42
C ASN A 171 -12.69 -25.70 9.49
N LEU A 172 -13.06 -24.40 9.62
CA LEU A 172 -14.45 -23.96 9.61
C LEU A 172 -15.13 -24.20 8.25
N HIS A 173 -14.42 -23.94 7.14
CA HIS A 173 -14.94 -24.10 5.79
C HIS A 173 -15.14 -25.57 5.41
N GLU A 174 -14.17 -26.44 5.73
CA GLU A 174 -14.29 -27.89 5.53
C GLU A 174 -15.44 -28.48 6.34
N ASN A 175 -15.61 -28.04 7.59
CA ASN A 175 -16.74 -28.44 8.41
C ASN A 175 -18.10 -27.98 7.85
N LYS A 176 -18.18 -26.78 7.24
CA LYS A 176 -19.40 -26.30 6.55
C LYS A 176 -19.70 -27.10 5.28
N LYS A 177 -18.68 -27.47 4.49
CA LYS A 177 -18.84 -28.34 3.31
C LYS A 177 -19.36 -29.72 3.71
N ARG A 178 -18.81 -30.33 4.76
CA ARG A 178 -19.29 -31.62 5.31
C ARG A 178 -20.75 -31.56 5.79
N LYS A 179 -21.19 -30.42 6.32
CA LYS A 179 -22.59 -30.23 6.77
C LYS A 179 -23.59 -29.91 5.65
N LYS A 180 -23.12 -29.50 4.46
CA LYS A 180 -23.98 -29.24 3.28
C LYS A 180 -24.05 -30.43 2.31
N GLY A 181 -23.19 -31.43 2.47
CA GLY A 181 -23.14 -32.64 1.67
C GLY A 181 -23.83 -33.86 2.31
N ASN A 182 -24.58 -33.66 3.41
CA ASN A 182 -25.45 -34.64 4.06
C ASN A 182 -26.88 -34.14 4.02
#